data_AF-A0A7C7HHP6-F1
#
_entry.id   AF-A0A7C7HHP6-F1
#
_cell.length_a   1.000
_cell.length_b   1.000
_cell.length_c   1.000
_cell.angle_alpha   90.00
_cell.angle_beta   90.00
_cell.angle_gamma   90.00
#
_symmetry.space_group_name_H-M   'P 1'
#
loop_
_entity.id
_entity.type
_entity.pdbx_description
1 polymer ?
#
loop_
_entity_poly.entity_id
_entity_poly.type
_entity_poly.pdbx_seq_one_letter_code
_entity_poly.pdbx_strand_id
1 'polypeptide(L)'
;MNSSPTPLSPKHPQLSVDAPHAFFPIYIGYCPHCPVDEMGTSNSPICIWNYQSSAFAIWTKILYLSTISQRSKCHSVLRITFRHNALGKDAWGYSGFFHLRVLGYVLPYPSTFSMALTFMTLPIYARLMKDRNRMWLIPIIASTVTVLLTHPITFIFLAVGILSLSMADPSFSWRKYSLLAGFFFLVMFLGVLWPYCPVIQLLGSESKAYHPSNRVMYSSFIRRILPVLIGVLVLLVRIRLSWRDSLGMMLILLIFIFACG
;
A
#
# COMPACT_ATOMS: atom_id res chain seq x y z
N MET A 1 -0.34 37.64 -12.37
CA MET A 1 -1.51 36.75 -12.51
C MET A 1 -1.01 35.32 -12.44
N ASN A 2 -1.29 34.61 -11.34
CA ASN A 2 -0.87 33.22 -11.19
C ASN A 2 -1.81 32.34 -12.01
N SER A 3 -1.27 31.76 -13.08
CA SER A 3 -1.94 30.72 -13.86
C SER A 3 -2.37 29.59 -12.92
N SER A 4 -3.65 29.25 -12.91
CA SER A 4 -4.21 28.13 -12.15
C SER A 4 -3.40 26.86 -12.44
N PRO A 5 -3.08 26.04 -11.42
CA PRO A 5 -2.37 24.79 -11.64
C PRO A 5 -3.17 23.92 -12.62
N THR A 6 -2.52 23.49 -13.71
CA THR A 6 -3.12 22.59 -14.69
C THR A 6 -2.47 21.21 -14.56
N PRO A 7 -3.14 20.13 -15.02
CA PRO A 7 -2.58 18.77 -15.11
C PRO A 7 -1.29 18.68 -15.94
N LEU A 8 -0.92 19.74 -16.66
CA LEU A 8 0.23 19.79 -17.57
C LEU A 8 1.31 20.80 -17.14
N SER A 9 1.05 21.63 -16.12
CA SER A 9 2.00 22.65 -15.64
C SER A 9 1.85 22.83 -14.12
N PRO A 10 2.52 22.00 -13.31
CA PRO A 10 2.24 21.92 -11.88
C PRO A 10 3.11 22.88 -11.08
N LYS A 11 2.67 24.13 -11.00
CA LYS A 11 3.24 25.06 -10.02
C LYS A 11 2.78 24.68 -8.62
N HIS A 12 3.62 24.95 -7.62
CA HIS A 12 3.23 24.74 -6.23
C HIS A 12 2.02 25.64 -5.91
N PRO A 13 0.92 25.08 -5.36
CA PRO A 13 -0.34 25.80 -5.15
C PRO A 13 -0.25 26.93 -4.11
N GLN A 14 0.65 26.78 -3.14
CA GLN A 14 0.79 27.66 -1.97
C GLN A 14 2.09 28.45 -1.96
N LEU A 15 3.06 28.07 -2.80
CA LEU A 15 4.40 28.63 -2.78
C LEU A 15 4.74 29.04 -4.22
N SER A 16 5.40 30.17 -4.41
CA SER A 16 5.87 30.58 -5.74
C SER A 16 7.14 29.81 -6.15
N VAL A 17 7.12 28.50 -5.97
CA VAL A 17 8.21 27.59 -6.33
C VAL A 17 7.74 26.64 -7.41
N ASP A 18 8.65 26.32 -8.32
CA ASP A 18 8.41 25.37 -9.41
C ASP A 18 8.67 23.94 -8.89
N ALA A 19 7.87 23.54 -7.90
CA ALA A 19 7.93 22.22 -7.29
C ALA A 19 6.51 21.66 -7.09
N PRO A 20 6.26 20.39 -7.44
CA PRO A 20 4.98 19.76 -7.13
C PRO A 20 4.82 19.62 -5.61
N HIS A 21 3.65 19.98 -5.08
CA HIS A 21 3.37 19.77 -3.66
C HIS A 21 3.25 18.26 -3.37
N ALA A 22 3.89 17.77 -2.31
CA ALA A 22 4.02 16.34 -2.01
C ALA A 22 2.67 15.59 -1.87
N PHE A 23 1.60 16.33 -1.56
CA PHE A 23 0.23 15.80 -1.44
C PHE A 23 -0.68 16.19 -2.61
N PHE A 24 -0.19 16.90 -3.63
CA PHE A 24 -1.01 17.44 -4.72
C PHE A 24 -1.40 16.51 -5.88
N PRO A 25 -0.61 15.49 -6.30
CA PRO A 25 -0.77 14.91 -7.63
C PRO A 25 -2.08 14.16 -7.91
N ILE A 26 -2.76 13.65 -6.87
CA ILE A 26 -3.89 12.72 -7.05
C ILE A 26 -5.22 13.29 -6.53
N TYR A 27 -5.19 14.13 -5.51
CA TYR A 27 -6.42 14.71 -4.95
C TYR A 27 -7.09 15.73 -5.88
N ILE A 28 -6.34 16.41 -6.77
CA ILE A 28 -6.93 17.34 -7.77
C ILE A 28 -7.82 16.59 -8.78
N GLY A 29 -7.45 15.36 -9.16
CA GLY A 29 -8.26 14.55 -10.07
C GLY A 29 -9.63 14.18 -9.48
N TYR A 30 -9.73 14.07 -8.16
CA TYR A 30 -10.95 13.68 -7.46
C TYR A 30 -11.74 14.87 -6.87
N CYS A 31 -11.10 16.01 -6.58
CA CYS A 31 -11.77 17.24 -6.17
C CYS A 31 -11.19 18.47 -6.89
N PRO A 32 -11.52 18.70 -8.17
CA PRO A 32 -11.05 19.88 -8.91
C PRO A 32 -11.60 21.21 -8.38
N HIS A 33 -12.63 21.18 -7.54
CA HIS A 33 -13.32 22.36 -7.01
C HIS A 33 -12.98 22.70 -5.55
N CYS A 34 -12.07 21.97 -4.91
CA CYS A 34 -11.68 22.24 -3.53
C CYS A 34 -10.74 23.47 -3.48
N PRO A 35 -11.14 24.61 -2.87
CA PRO A 35 -10.26 25.78 -2.72
C PRO A 35 -9.04 25.43 -1.87
N VAL A 36 -7.85 25.82 -2.34
CA VAL A 36 -6.57 25.52 -1.66
C VAL A 36 -6.51 26.14 -0.26
N ASP A 37 -7.20 27.25 -0.04
CA ASP A 37 -7.17 28.00 1.22
C ASP A 37 -7.92 27.31 2.36
N GLU A 38 -8.81 26.36 2.06
CA GLU A 38 -9.60 25.64 3.08
C GLU A 38 -8.94 24.36 3.59
N MET A 39 -7.80 23.94 3.00
CA MET A 39 -7.15 22.66 3.28
C MET A 39 -6.63 22.51 4.73
N GLY A 40 -6.54 23.60 5.50
CA GLY A 40 -6.10 23.59 6.90
C GLY A 40 -7.20 23.36 7.95
N THR A 41 -8.48 23.36 7.56
CA THR A 41 -9.59 23.25 8.52
C THR A 41 -10.02 21.79 8.72
N SER A 42 -10.46 21.43 9.93
CA SER A 42 -10.98 20.09 10.25
C SER A 42 -12.19 19.69 9.42
N ASN A 43 -12.90 20.66 8.84
CA ASN A 43 -14.06 20.46 7.99
C ASN A 43 -13.73 20.48 6.49
N SER A 44 -12.46 20.53 6.12
CA SER A 44 -12.07 20.49 4.72
C SER A 44 -12.60 19.20 4.06
N PRO A 45 -13.03 19.25 2.79
CA PRO A 45 -13.42 18.06 2.03
C PRO A 45 -12.35 16.96 2.03
N ILE A 46 -11.07 17.36 2.15
CA ILE A 46 -9.92 16.46 2.30
C ILE A 46 -10.03 15.65 3.60
N CYS A 47 -10.33 16.28 4.74
CA CYS A 47 -10.55 15.57 6.00
C CYS A 47 -11.68 14.53 5.88
N ILE A 48 -12.81 14.90 5.27
CA ILE A 48 -13.96 13.98 5.08
C ILE A 48 -13.56 12.79 4.20
N TRP A 49 -12.90 13.05 3.06
CA TRP A 49 -12.39 12.00 2.17
C TRP A 49 -11.42 11.05 2.87
N ASN A 50 -10.60 11.58 3.77
CA ASN A 50 -9.61 10.82 4.52
C ASN A 50 -10.25 9.93 5.60
N TYR A 51 -11.31 10.42 6.27
CA TYR A 51 -12.14 9.57 7.13
C TYR A 51 -12.80 8.43 6.35
N GLN A 52 -13.38 8.74 5.18
CA GLN A 52 -13.97 7.73 4.30
C GLN A 52 -12.93 6.71 3.85
N SER A 53 -11.74 7.15 3.45
CA SER A 53 -10.61 6.30 3.05
C SER A 53 -10.16 5.37 4.18
N SER A 54 -10.20 5.83 5.43
CA SER A 54 -9.82 5.02 6.59
C SER A 54 -10.88 3.99 6.96
N ALA A 55 -12.15 4.38 6.95
CA ALA A 55 -13.25 3.44 7.11
C ALA A 55 -13.20 2.37 6.00
N PHE A 56 -12.93 2.80 4.77
CA PHE A 56 -12.71 1.93 3.62
C PHE A 56 -11.49 1.01 3.80
N ALA A 57 -10.37 1.51 4.35
CA ALA A 57 -9.19 0.70 4.65
C ALA A 57 -9.48 -0.40 5.68
N ILE A 58 -10.20 -0.06 6.75
CA ILE A 58 -10.59 -1.02 7.79
C ILE A 58 -11.54 -2.07 7.20
N TRP A 59 -12.53 -1.64 6.43
CA TRP A 59 -13.51 -2.52 5.79
C TRP A 59 -12.87 -3.48 4.79
N THR A 60 -12.03 -2.98 3.88
CA THR A 60 -11.30 -3.79 2.89
C THR A 60 -10.33 -4.76 3.56
N LYS A 61 -9.65 -4.35 4.65
CA LYS A 61 -8.83 -5.26 5.46
C LYS A 61 -9.66 -6.39 6.07
N ILE A 62 -10.85 -6.09 6.61
CA ILE A 62 -11.76 -7.12 7.13
C ILE A 62 -12.19 -8.09 6.03
N LEU A 63 -12.52 -7.59 4.84
CA LEU A 63 -12.87 -8.41 3.67
C LEU A 63 -11.70 -9.29 3.19
N TYR A 64 -10.48 -8.76 3.17
CA TYR A 64 -9.29 -9.52 2.82
C TYR A 64 -9.03 -10.66 3.81
N LEU A 65 -9.07 -10.34 5.10
CA LEU A 65 -8.90 -11.33 6.16
C LEU A 65 -10.04 -12.36 6.17
N SER A 66 -11.27 -12.00 5.78
CA SER A 66 -12.38 -12.96 5.68
C SER A 66 -12.20 -13.90 4.49
N THR A 67 -11.78 -13.37 3.34
CA THR A 67 -11.51 -14.14 2.11
C THR A 67 -10.41 -15.17 2.32
N ILE A 68 -9.31 -14.78 2.99
CA ILE A 68 -8.21 -15.72 3.28
C ILE A 68 -8.58 -16.69 4.40
N SER A 69 -9.35 -16.22 5.39
CA SER A 69 -9.72 -17.02 6.57
C SER A 69 -10.50 -18.28 6.24
N GLN A 70 -11.28 -18.29 5.15
CA GLN A 70 -12.06 -19.47 4.78
C GLN A 70 -11.20 -20.70 4.42
N ARG A 71 -9.88 -20.53 4.24
CA ARG A 71 -8.97 -21.63 3.88
C ARG A 71 -8.30 -22.36 5.06
N SER A 72 -8.38 -21.89 6.32
CA SER A 72 -7.74 -22.60 7.47
C SER A 72 -8.26 -22.17 8.85
N LYS A 73 -8.28 -23.09 9.83
CA LYS A 73 -8.68 -22.83 11.23
C LYS A 73 -7.66 -21.96 12.01
N CYS A 74 -6.39 -21.87 11.57
CA CYS A 74 -5.35 -21.06 12.22
C CYS A 74 -5.54 -19.54 12.06
N HIS A 75 -6.54 -19.09 11.29
CA HIS A 75 -6.75 -17.67 10.98
C HIS A 75 -7.30 -16.83 12.13
N SER A 76 -7.89 -17.44 13.16
CA SER A 76 -8.36 -16.73 14.35
C SER A 76 -7.20 -16.00 15.06
N VAL A 77 -6.01 -16.61 15.09
CA VAL A 77 -4.81 -16.02 15.70
C VAL A 77 -4.31 -14.83 14.88
N LEU A 78 -4.20 -14.98 13.55
CA LEU A 78 -3.86 -13.87 12.65
C LEU A 78 -4.88 -12.72 12.74
N ARG A 79 -6.17 -13.03 12.81
CA ARG A 79 -7.22 -12.03 13.06
C ARG A 79 -6.99 -11.30 14.37
N ILE A 80 -6.64 -11.99 15.46
CA ILE A 80 -6.40 -11.35 16.77
C ILE A 80 -5.14 -10.47 16.73
N THR A 81 -4.02 -10.96 16.18
CA THR A 81 -2.77 -10.20 16.05
C THR A 81 -2.92 -8.96 15.17
N PHE A 82 -3.77 -9.01 14.13
CA PHE A 82 -4.05 -7.86 13.25
C PHE A 82 -5.19 -6.95 13.73
N ARG A 83 -6.07 -7.41 14.62
CA ARG A 83 -7.29 -6.70 15.08
C ARG A 83 -7.10 -5.93 16.38
N HIS A 84 -6.12 -6.28 17.19
CA HIS A 84 -5.84 -5.59 18.45
C HIS A 84 -4.40 -5.14 18.47
N ASN A 85 -4.17 -3.83 18.36
CA ASN A 85 -3.19 -3.01 19.11
C ASN A 85 -1.81 -3.60 19.48
N ALA A 86 -1.37 -4.66 18.83
CA ALA A 86 -0.31 -5.52 19.34
C ALA A 86 1.05 -4.90 19.15
N LEU A 87 1.19 -3.73 18.52
CA LEU A 87 2.49 -3.07 18.38
C LEU A 87 3.01 -2.45 19.69
N GLY A 88 2.33 -2.68 20.82
CA GLY A 88 2.73 -2.21 22.14
C GLY A 88 2.49 -0.70 22.33
N LYS A 89 2.79 -0.19 23.53
CA LYS A 89 2.65 1.23 23.89
C LYS A 89 3.51 2.15 22.98
N ASP A 90 4.57 1.59 22.41
CA ASP A 90 5.60 2.27 21.61
C ASP A 90 5.63 1.79 20.14
N ALA A 91 4.47 1.54 19.54
CA ALA A 91 4.34 1.23 18.12
C ALA A 91 5.02 2.30 17.23
N TRP A 92 5.48 1.91 16.03
CA TRP A 92 6.03 2.89 15.09
C TRP A 92 4.95 3.89 14.68
N GLY A 93 5.22 5.17 14.96
CA GLY A 93 4.39 6.33 14.61
C GLY A 93 4.31 6.62 13.11
N TYR A 94 4.41 5.59 12.26
CA TYR A 94 4.59 5.74 10.82
C TYR A 94 3.29 5.41 10.09
N SER A 95 3.01 6.18 9.03
CA SER A 95 1.72 6.19 8.32
C SER A 95 1.34 4.90 7.61
N GLY A 96 2.27 3.95 7.50
CA GLY A 96 2.04 2.59 7.01
C GLY A 96 1.58 1.59 8.09
N PHE A 97 1.63 1.94 9.37
CA PHE A 97 1.25 1.07 10.49
C PHE A 97 -0.06 1.53 11.13
N PHE A 98 -1.14 0.77 10.94
CA PHE A 98 -2.47 1.10 11.45
C PHE A 98 -2.59 0.72 12.94
N HIS A 99 -2.11 1.59 13.83
CA HIS A 99 -2.42 1.52 15.26
C HIS A 99 -3.31 2.69 15.68
N LEU A 100 -4.17 2.48 16.70
CA LEU A 100 -5.21 3.45 17.10
C LEU A 100 -4.66 4.85 17.38
N ARG A 101 -3.47 4.93 18.00
CA ARG A 101 -2.80 6.21 18.29
C ARG A 101 -2.42 6.99 17.03
N VAL A 102 -2.07 6.30 15.94
CA VAL A 102 -1.62 6.92 14.68
C VAL A 102 -2.80 7.20 13.76
N LEU A 103 -3.91 6.45 13.84
CA LEU A 103 -5.12 6.75 13.05
C LEU A 103 -5.50 8.23 13.12
N GLY A 104 -5.55 8.84 14.31
CA GLY A 104 -5.83 10.27 14.48
C GLY A 104 -4.89 11.22 13.72
N TYR A 105 -3.63 10.83 13.54
CA TYR A 105 -2.58 11.68 12.93
C TYR A 105 -2.33 11.40 11.45
N VAL A 106 -2.54 10.16 10.98
CA VAL A 106 -2.26 9.76 9.58
C VAL A 106 -3.50 9.42 8.77
N LEU A 107 -4.69 9.61 9.35
CA LEU A 107 -5.96 9.69 8.63
C LEU A 107 -5.80 10.48 7.32
N PRO A 108 -5.17 11.67 7.30
CA PRO A 108 -5.08 12.45 6.08
C PRO A 108 -3.97 12.05 5.09
N TYR A 109 -3.23 10.99 5.36
CA TYR A 109 -2.05 10.67 4.56
C TYR A 109 -2.40 9.78 3.35
N PRO A 110 -1.74 10.02 2.19
CA PRO A 110 -1.89 9.18 1.00
C PRO A 110 -1.67 7.68 1.25
N SER A 111 -0.87 7.33 2.27
CA SER A 111 -0.59 5.95 2.67
C SER A 111 -1.86 5.19 3.10
N THR A 112 -2.80 5.86 3.78
CA THR A 112 -4.03 5.24 4.27
C THR A 112 -4.94 4.84 3.13
N PHE A 113 -5.14 5.76 2.18
CA PHE A 113 -5.87 5.49 0.94
C PHE A 113 -5.21 4.36 0.12
N SER A 114 -3.88 4.42 -0.02
CA SER A 114 -3.09 3.41 -0.75
C SER A 114 -3.19 2.03 -0.13
N MET A 115 -3.24 1.95 1.21
CA MET A 115 -3.42 0.69 1.90
C MET A 115 -4.84 0.13 1.70
N ALA A 116 -5.85 1.00 1.71
CA ALA A 116 -7.22 0.60 1.41
C ALA A 116 -7.34 0.00 0.01
N LEU A 117 -6.77 0.67 -0.99
CA LEU A 117 -6.70 0.14 -2.36
C LEU A 117 -5.95 -1.18 -2.41
N THR A 118 -4.85 -1.32 -1.67
CA THR A 118 -4.11 -2.59 -1.60
C THR A 118 -4.98 -3.72 -1.06
N PHE A 119 -5.63 -3.52 0.09
CA PHE A 119 -6.51 -4.53 0.67
C PHE A 119 -7.79 -4.79 -0.13
N MET A 120 -8.23 -3.86 -0.98
CA MET A 120 -9.28 -4.10 -1.96
C MET A 120 -8.77 -4.91 -3.17
N THR A 121 -7.58 -4.59 -3.65
CA THR A 121 -7.01 -5.17 -4.87
C THR A 121 -6.65 -6.64 -4.67
N LEU A 122 -6.10 -7.04 -3.53
CA LEU A 122 -5.68 -8.43 -3.29
C LEU A 122 -6.84 -9.44 -3.33
N PRO A 123 -8.01 -9.21 -2.69
CA PRO A 123 -9.21 -10.05 -2.89
C PRO A 123 -9.71 -10.07 -4.33
N ILE A 124 -9.72 -8.92 -5.03
CA ILE A 124 -10.13 -8.85 -6.43
C ILE A 124 -9.18 -9.67 -7.31
N TYR A 125 -7.88 -9.61 -7.05
CA TYR A 125 -6.89 -10.45 -7.71
C TYR A 125 -7.10 -11.94 -7.41
N ALA A 126 -7.33 -12.29 -6.15
CA ALA A 126 -7.68 -13.67 -5.79
C ALA A 126 -8.96 -14.16 -6.50
N ARG A 127 -9.93 -13.27 -6.70
CA ARG A 127 -11.16 -13.56 -7.46
C ARG A 127 -10.89 -13.70 -8.96
N LEU A 128 -10.04 -12.86 -9.55
CA LEU A 128 -9.57 -13.01 -10.94
C LEU A 128 -8.95 -14.39 -11.14
N MET A 129 -8.10 -14.84 -10.22
CA MET A 129 -7.44 -16.14 -10.28
C MET A 129 -8.44 -17.32 -10.20
N LYS A 130 -9.55 -17.14 -9.47
CA LYS A 130 -10.61 -18.16 -9.33
C LYS A 130 -11.57 -18.17 -10.52
N ASP A 131 -12.15 -17.01 -10.84
CA ASP A 131 -13.26 -16.88 -11.78
C ASP A 131 -12.76 -16.74 -13.24
N ARG A 132 -11.47 -16.42 -13.43
CA ARG A 132 -10.81 -16.14 -14.73
C ARG A 132 -11.46 -15.04 -15.57
N ASN A 133 -12.32 -14.23 -14.95
CA ASN A 133 -12.97 -13.11 -15.61
C ASN A 133 -11.98 -11.95 -15.80
N ARG A 134 -11.60 -11.69 -17.06
CA ARG A 134 -10.62 -10.66 -17.43
C ARG A 134 -11.07 -9.24 -17.10
N MET A 135 -12.37 -8.99 -16.89
CA MET A 135 -12.87 -7.67 -16.50
C MET A 135 -12.27 -7.18 -15.17
N TRP A 136 -11.85 -8.10 -14.29
CA TRP A 136 -11.16 -7.73 -13.04
C TRP A 136 -9.79 -7.10 -13.27
N LEU A 137 -9.16 -7.27 -14.44
CA LEU A 137 -7.85 -6.65 -14.73
C LEU A 137 -7.93 -5.12 -14.71
N ILE A 138 -9.05 -4.53 -15.13
CA ILE A 138 -9.23 -3.08 -15.18
C ILE A 138 -9.08 -2.46 -13.77
N PRO A 139 -9.89 -2.83 -12.75
CA PRO A 139 -9.75 -2.28 -11.42
C PRO A 139 -8.42 -2.67 -10.74
N ILE A 140 -7.83 -3.82 -11.08
CA ILE A 140 -6.51 -4.24 -10.56
C ILE A 140 -5.41 -3.31 -11.09
N ILE A 141 -5.34 -3.09 -12.41
CA ILE A 141 -4.36 -2.20 -13.03
C ILE A 141 -4.55 -0.78 -12.50
N ALA A 142 -5.79 -0.26 -12.53
CA ALA A 142 -6.09 1.09 -12.07
C ALA A 142 -5.68 1.31 -10.60
N SER A 143 -6.04 0.38 -9.70
CA SER A 143 -5.67 0.47 -8.29
C SER A 143 -4.17 0.33 -8.09
N THR A 144 -3.51 -0.56 -8.82
CA THR A 144 -2.07 -0.79 -8.68
C THR A 144 -1.25 0.42 -9.15
N VAL A 145 -1.60 1.01 -10.30
CA VAL A 145 -0.99 2.27 -10.79
C VAL A 145 -1.25 3.39 -9.80
N THR A 146 -2.49 3.50 -9.28
CA THR A 146 -2.81 4.51 -8.27
C THR A 146 -1.93 4.36 -7.04
N VAL A 147 -1.80 3.14 -6.50
CA VAL A 147 -0.95 2.86 -5.32
C VAL A 147 0.52 3.16 -5.59
N LEU A 148 1.03 2.87 -6.79
CA LEU A 148 2.40 3.24 -7.19
C LEU A 148 2.59 4.76 -7.16
N LEU A 149 1.66 5.50 -7.75
CA LEU A 149 1.74 6.95 -7.87
C LEU A 149 1.50 7.67 -6.53
N THR A 150 0.65 7.13 -5.65
CA THR A 150 0.35 7.71 -4.34
C THR A 150 1.40 7.37 -3.28
N HIS A 151 1.86 6.12 -3.24
CA HIS A 151 2.64 5.61 -2.11
C HIS A 151 3.50 4.39 -2.49
N PRO A 152 4.72 4.62 -3.04
CA PRO A 152 5.59 3.56 -3.57
C PRO A 152 5.90 2.41 -2.60
N ILE A 153 6.05 2.71 -1.30
CA ILE A 153 6.35 1.66 -0.30
C ILE A 153 5.14 0.71 -0.12
N THR A 154 3.91 1.22 -0.24
CA THR A 154 2.70 0.40 -0.20
C THR A 154 2.52 -0.37 -1.51
N PHE A 155 2.99 0.18 -2.63
CA PHE A 155 3.03 -0.54 -3.89
C PHE A 155 3.91 -1.80 -3.81
N ILE A 156 5.07 -1.75 -3.13
CA ILE A 156 5.90 -2.94 -2.89
C ILE A 156 5.07 -4.02 -2.18
N PHE A 157 4.35 -3.65 -1.13
CA PHE A 157 3.48 -4.58 -0.39
C PHE A 157 2.37 -5.18 -1.28
N LEU A 158 1.71 -4.36 -2.10
CA LEU A 158 0.72 -4.82 -3.07
C LEU A 158 1.32 -5.77 -4.12
N ALA A 159 2.46 -5.40 -4.72
CA ALA A 159 3.15 -6.20 -5.72
C ALA A 159 3.57 -7.57 -5.17
N VAL A 160 4.13 -7.60 -3.96
CA VAL A 160 4.48 -8.85 -3.27
C VAL A 160 3.24 -9.69 -2.97
N GLY A 161 2.12 -9.07 -2.58
CA GLY A 161 0.86 -9.78 -2.36
C GLY A 161 0.28 -10.40 -3.64
N ILE A 162 0.33 -9.69 -4.77
CA ILE A 162 -0.08 -10.22 -6.08
C ILE A 162 0.83 -11.38 -6.49
N LEU A 163 2.15 -11.22 -6.34
CA LEU A 163 3.13 -12.26 -6.66
C LEU A 163 2.95 -13.50 -5.77
N SER A 164 2.74 -13.31 -4.47
CA SER A 164 2.55 -14.43 -3.53
C SER A 164 1.26 -15.20 -3.79
N LEU A 165 0.15 -14.50 -4.11
CA LEU A 165 -1.11 -15.14 -4.52
C LEU A 165 -0.94 -15.92 -5.82
N SER A 166 -0.12 -15.41 -6.75
CA SER A 166 0.21 -16.08 -8.01
C SER A 166 1.02 -17.35 -7.79
N MET A 167 2.08 -17.27 -6.97
CA MET A 167 2.94 -18.41 -6.63
C MET A 167 2.22 -19.50 -5.82
N ALA A 168 1.17 -19.12 -5.08
CA ALA A 168 0.34 -20.05 -4.33
C ALA A 168 -0.59 -20.89 -5.23
N ASP A 169 -0.85 -20.47 -6.47
CA ASP A 169 -1.65 -21.23 -7.44
C ASP A 169 -0.84 -22.43 -7.99
N PRO A 170 -1.24 -23.68 -7.73
CA PRO A 170 -0.50 -24.84 -8.24
C PRO A 170 -0.53 -24.95 -9.76
N SER A 171 -1.49 -24.30 -10.43
CA SER A 171 -1.59 -24.26 -11.88
C SER A 171 -0.77 -23.13 -12.52
N PHE A 172 0.08 -22.45 -11.74
CA PHE A 172 0.89 -21.36 -12.25
C PHE A 172 2.01 -21.87 -13.17
N SER A 173 2.04 -21.38 -14.40
CA SER A 173 2.99 -21.79 -15.45
C SER A 173 3.90 -20.63 -15.84
N TRP A 174 5.01 -20.92 -16.53
CA TRP A 174 5.94 -19.89 -17.02
C TRP A 174 5.24 -18.79 -17.83
N ARG A 175 4.22 -19.15 -18.63
CA ARG A 175 3.42 -18.18 -19.40
C ARG A 175 2.71 -17.18 -18.49
N LYS A 176 2.20 -17.65 -17.35
CA LYS A 176 1.56 -16.77 -16.34
C LYS A 176 2.60 -15.88 -15.65
N TYR A 177 3.83 -16.36 -15.44
CA TYR A 177 4.94 -15.50 -14.96
C TYR A 177 5.27 -14.40 -15.98
N SER A 178 5.32 -14.71 -17.27
CA SER A 178 5.53 -13.70 -18.33
C SER A 178 4.40 -12.68 -18.37
N LEU A 179 3.14 -13.10 -18.21
CA LEU A 179 2.01 -12.17 -18.12
C LEU A 179 2.08 -11.29 -16.87
N LEU A 180 2.49 -11.85 -15.74
CA LEU A 180 2.65 -11.10 -14.50
C LEU A 180 3.80 -10.08 -14.61
N ALA A 181 4.92 -10.47 -15.24
CA ALA A 181 6.00 -9.56 -15.57
C ALA A 181 5.52 -8.44 -16.52
N GLY A 182 4.75 -8.78 -17.56
CA GLY A 182 4.13 -7.79 -18.45
C GLY A 182 3.17 -6.83 -17.74
N PHE A 183 2.41 -7.33 -16.75
CA PHE A 183 1.55 -6.50 -15.90
C PHE A 183 2.36 -5.50 -15.08
N PHE A 184 3.42 -5.95 -14.38
CA PHE A 184 4.26 -5.04 -13.60
C PHE A 184 5.02 -4.06 -14.50
N PHE A 185 5.48 -4.50 -15.67
CA PHE A 185 6.09 -3.62 -16.66
C PHE A 185 5.12 -2.52 -17.10
N LEU A 186 3.86 -2.88 -17.42
CA LEU A 186 2.84 -1.90 -17.78
C LEU A 186 2.56 -0.91 -16.64
N VAL A 187 2.43 -1.38 -15.40
CA VAL A 187 2.22 -0.50 -14.23
C VAL A 187 3.39 0.47 -14.06
N MET A 188 4.63 -0.01 -14.15
CA MET A 188 5.83 0.82 -14.05
C MET A 188 5.92 1.82 -15.20
N PHE A 189 5.62 1.38 -16.42
CA PHE A 189 5.59 2.23 -17.61
C PHE A 189 4.57 3.37 -17.45
N LEU A 190 3.35 3.07 -17.00
CA LEU A 190 2.34 4.08 -16.70
C LEU A 190 2.79 5.01 -15.57
N GLY A 191 3.50 4.50 -14.57
CA GLY A 191 4.11 5.30 -13.51
C GLY A 191 5.15 6.29 -14.02
N VAL A 192 6.03 5.87 -14.92
CA VAL A 192 7.07 6.71 -15.55
C VAL A 192 6.48 7.77 -16.48
N LEU A 193 5.40 7.44 -17.19
CA LEU A 193 4.69 8.41 -18.03
C LEU A 193 3.97 9.49 -17.22
N TRP A 194 3.82 9.31 -15.91
CA TRP A 194 3.13 10.28 -15.06
C TRP A 194 4.05 11.45 -14.71
N PRO A 195 3.78 12.67 -15.21
CA PRO A 195 4.72 13.80 -15.09
C PRO A 195 4.95 14.25 -13.64
N TYR A 196 4.06 13.88 -12.72
CA TYR A 196 4.12 14.27 -11.31
C TYR A 196 4.86 13.28 -10.41
N CYS A 197 5.15 12.07 -10.90
CA CYS A 197 5.79 11.04 -10.10
C CYS A 197 7.17 10.77 -10.66
N PRO A 198 8.25 11.28 -10.02
CA PRO A 198 9.60 11.05 -10.51
C PRO A 198 10.05 9.64 -10.11
N VAL A 199 9.38 8.59 -10.64
CA VAL A 199 9.64 7.17 -10.33
C VAL A 199 11.13 6.83 -10.51
N ILE A 200 11.75 7.39 -11.55
CA ILE A 200 13.18 7.18 -11.84
C ILE A 200 14.07 7.78 -10.74
N GLN A 201 13.74 8.99 -10.25
CA GLN A 201 14.51 9.63 -9.17
C GLN A 201 14.28 8.92 -7.83
N LEU A 202 13.06 8.45 -7.57
CA LEU A 202 12.73 7.64 -6.40
C LEU A 202 13.55 6.34 -6.35
N LEU A 203 13.77 5.71 -7.51
CA LEU A 203 14.58 4.49 -7.61
C LEU A 203 16.10 4.75 -7.57
N GLY A 204 16.54 5.91 -8.06
CA GLY A 204 17.97 6.18 -8.27
C GLY A 204 18.68 7.08 -7.24
N SER A 205 18.02 8.14 -6.77
CA SER A 205 18.71 9.28 -6.12
C SER A 205 18.23 9.65 -4.72
N GLU A 206 16.98 9.35 -4.37
CA GLU A 206 16.37 9.82 -3.12
C GLU A 206 16.66 8.96 -1.88
N SER A 207 17.35 7.82 -2.04
CA SER A 207 17.72 6.95 -0.91
C SER A 207 18.49 7.69 0.20
N LYS A 208 19.25 8.73 -0.15
CA LYS A 208 20.01 9.56 0.80
C LYS A 208 19.14 10.47 1.66
N ALA A 209 18.03 10.98 1.13
CA ALA A 209 17.11 11.87 1.86
C ALA A 209 16.12 11.07 2.73
N TYR A 210 15.72 9.88 2.29
CA TYR A 210 14.77 9.05 3.03
C TYR A 210 15.41 8.26 4.17
N HIS A 211 16.71 7.92 4.09
CA HIS A 211 17.37 7.14 5.13
C HIS A 211 17.34 7.81 6.52
N PRO A 212 17.65 9.12 6.66
CA PRO A 212 17.50 9.84 7.94
C PRO A 212 16.05 9.89 8.44
N SER A 213 15.10 10.18 7.55
CA SER A 213 13.67 10.28 7.87
C SER A 213 13.08 8.94 8.33
N ASN A 214 13.62 7.83 7.82
CA ASN A 214 13.23 6.47 8.21
C ASN A 214 14.06 5.90 9.37
N ARG A 215 15.04 6.65 9.91
CA ARG A 215 15.94 6.16 10.98
C ARG A 215 15.18 5.65 12.21
N VAL A 216 14.03 6.25 12.51
CA VAL A 216 13.15 5.84 13.62
C VAL A 216 12.65 4.41 13.44
N MET A 217 12.49 3.94 12.20
CA MET A 217 12.10 2.54 11.91
C MET A 217 13.17 1.53 12.35
N TYR A 218 14.44 1.89 12.19
CA TYR A 218 15.56 1.03 12.56
C TYR A 218 15.88 1.11 14.05
N SER A 219 15.45 2.19 14.73
CA SER A 219 15.64 2.36 16.17
C SER A 219 14.71 1.45 17.00
N SER A 220 15.29 0.76 18.00
CA SER A 220 14.55 -0.12 18.92
C SER A 220 13.73 -1.22 18.23
N PHE A 221 14.21 -1.70 17.07
CA PHE A 221 13.56 -2.70 16.22
C PHE A 221 13.04 -3.92 17.01
N ILE A 222 13.89 -4.52 17.84
CA ILE A 222 13.55 -5.73 18.62
C ILE A 222 12.35 -5.48 19.53
N ARG A 223 12.35 -4.36 20.27
CA ARG A 223 11.28 -4.02 21.22
C ARG A 223 9.93 -3.79 20.50
N ARG A 224 9.96 -3.25 19.28
CA ARG A 224 8.77 -2.92 18.49
C ARG A 224 8.23 -4.12 17.68
N ILE A 225 9.08 -5.07 17.30
CA ILE A 225 8.70 -6.29 16.57
C ILE A 225 8.31 -7.46 17.46
N LEU A 226 8.73 -7.48 18.73
CA LEU A 226 8.46 -8.60 19.64
C LEU A 226 7.01 -9.13 19.57
N PRO A 227 5.96 -8.30 19.54
CA PRO A 227 4.59 -8.80 19.46
C PRO A 227 4.23 -9.40 18.09
N VAL A 228 4.88 -8.91 17.03
CA VAL A 228 4.71 -9.42 15.65
C VAL A 228 5.34 -10.79 15.50
N LEU A 229 6.35 -11.15 16.31
CA LEU A 229 6.99 -12.46 16.27
C LEU A 229 6.00 -13.60 16.49
N ILE A 230 4.95 -13.42 17.28
CA ILE A 230 3.88 -14.43 17.44
C ILE A 230 3.21 -14.69 16.08
N GLY A 231 2.92 -13.64 15.31
CA GLY A 231 2.39 -13.76 13.95
C GLY A 231 3.37 -14.45 12.99
N VAL A 232 4.67 -14.16 13.12
CA VAL A 232 5.73 -14.82 12.33
C VAL A 232 5.76 -16.32 12.63
N LEU A 233 5.73 -16.72 13.91
CA LEU A 233 5.70 -18.14 14.29
C LEU A 233 4.49 -18.87 13.69
N VAL A 234 3.31 -18.24 13.70
CA VAL A 234 2.11 -18.80 13.04
C VAL A 234 2.31 -18.96 11.54
N LEU A 235 2.92 -17.98 10.87
CA LEU A 235 3.22 -18.06 9.43
C LEU A 235 4.27 -19.14 9.13
N LEU A 236 5.29 -19.32 9.97
CA LEU A 236 6.28 -20.38 9.82
C LEU A 236 5.66 -21.78 9.92
N VAL A 237 4.74 -21.98 10.88
CA VAL A 237 3.98 -23.24 10.96
C VAL A 237 3.15 -23.47 9.70
N ARG A 238 2.50 -22.42 9.17
CA ARG A 238 1.73 -22.53 7.91
C ARG A 238 2.60 -22.87 6.71
N ILE A 239 3.78 -22.26 6.58
CA ILE A 239 4.73 -22.56 5.50
C ILE A 239 5.16 -24.03 5.58
N ARG A 240 5.40 -24.56 6.78
CA ARG A 240 5.73 -25.99 6.97
C ARG A 240 4.59 -26.92 6.55
N LEU A 241 3.35 -26.54 6.81
CA LEU A 241 2.17 -27.31 6.40
C LEU A 241 1.87 -27.19 4.90
N SER A 242 2.13 -26.02 4.32
CA SER A 242 1.96 -25.75 2.90
C SER A 242 2.98 -24.72 2.46
N TRP A 243 4.02 -25.17 1.76
CA TRP A 243 5.05 -24.26 1.24
C TRP A 243 4.46 -23.25 0.25
N ARG A 244 3.31 -23.55 -0.38
CA ARG A 244 2.56 -22.64 -1.26
C ARG A 244 1.57 -21.73 -0.52
N ASP A 245 1.68 -21.57 0.78
CA ASP A 245 0.86 -20.62 1.53
C ASP A 245 1.15 -19.18 1.06
N SER A 246 0.14 -18.46 0.57
CA SER A 246 0.33 -17.12 0.00
C SER A 246 0.80 -16.10 1.04
N LEU A 247 0.37 -16.20 2.30
CA LEU A 247 0.84 -15.30 3.36
C LEU A 247 2.27 -15.65 3.79
N GLY A 248 2.59 -16.94 3.84
CA GLY A 248 3.95 -17.42 4.05
C GLY A 248 4.93 -16.93 2.97
N MET A 249 4.56 -17.08 1.71
CA MET A 249 5.33 -16.57 0.57
C MET A 249 5.47 -15.05 0.59
N MET A 250 4.40 -14.34 0.94
CA MET A 250 4.42 -12.89 1.12
C MET A 250 5.45 -12.47 2.18
N LEU A 251 5.48 -13.17 3.33
CA LEU A 251 6.46 -12.93 4.39
C LEU A 251 7.89 -13.16 3.89
N ILE A 252 8.16 -14.28 3.22
CA ILE A 252 9.49 -14.62 2.69
C ILE A 252 9.98 -13.54 1.72
N LEU A 253 9.13 -13.12 0.78
CA LEU A 253 9.47 -12.10 -0.21
C LEU A 253 9.72 -10.73 0.44
N LEU A 254 8.91 -10.33 1.42
CA LEU A 254 9.13 -9.07 2.14
C LEU A 254 10.42 -9.09 2.97
N ILE A 255 10.75 -10.22 3.61
CA ILE A 255 12.03 -10.40 4.32
C ILE A 255 13.19 -10.30 3.33
N PHE A 256 13.08 -10.94 2.16
CA PHE A 256 14.09 -10.90 1.12
C PHE A 256 14.34 -9.47 0.62
N ILE A 257 13.26 -8.73 0.31
CA ILE A 257 13.36 -7.31 -0.10
C ILE A 257 14.02 -6.49 1.01
N PHE A 258 13.56 -6.63 2.26
CA PHE A 258 14.13 -5.91 3.39
C PHE A 258 15.63 -6.20 3.60
N ALA A 259 16.07 -7.44 3.35
CA ALA A 259 17.47 -7.83 3.44
C ALA A 259 18.33 -7.27 2.31
N CYS A 260 17.75 -6.99 1.13
CA CYS A 260 18.46 -6.43 -0.02
C CYS A 260 18.64 -4.91 0.08
N GLY A 261 17.81 -4.22 0.88
CA GLY A 261 17.81 -2.76 1.03
C GLY A 261 16.86 -2.07 0.07
#